data_AF-A0A3A5MF67-F1
#
_entry.id   AF-A0A3A5MF67-F1
#
_cell.length_a   1.000
_cell.length_b   1.000
_cell.length_c   1.000
_cell.angle_alpha   90.00
_cell.angle_beta   90.00
_cell.angle_gamma   90.00
#
_symmetry.space_group_name_H-M   'P 1'
#
loop_
_entity.id
_entity.type
_entity.pdbx_description
1 polymer ?
#
loop_
_entity_poly.entity_id
_entity_poly.type
_entity_poly.pdbx_seq_one_letter_code
_entity_poly.pdbx_strand_id
1 'polypeptide(L)'
;MIILGRWAPLGGTFKIGVPSPGDLIAINFRTLRHKAWRVAEVSPHEDNRARVILRPNGPTFDYAQYNVLMDMGKHATYYELTDHYPVCVKCGDLCPCSDQWSESQAAGEMKRAERYEVAGVCPACQQPVSSRQKHITFDLNVVSPIGPPVTFHMKNSCWRSAIDYDKAVAKATDTKPKLSCTGHLIQHHDDSYSCSEMVECPGSEMSHGHYARCYVSGIACNHLPCIERNNR
;
A
#
# COMPACT_ATOMS: atom_id res chain seq x y z
N MET A 1 15.42 7.86 12.12
CA MET A 1 14.15 8.29 11.50
C MET A 1 13.42 7.05 11.01
N ILE A 2 12.37 6.62 11.71
CA ILE A 2 11.58 5.43 11.36
C ILE A 2 10.60 5.86 10.26
N ILE A 3 10.80 5.40 9.03
CA ILE A 3 9.81 5.58 7.96
C ILE A 3 8.62 4.68 8.32
N LEU A 4 7.50 5.29 8.69
CA LEU A 4 6.29 4.57 9.09
C LEU A 4 5.89 3.56 7.99
N GLY A 5 5.93 2.28 8.33
CA GLY A 5 5.36 1.18 7.53
C GLY A 5 6.38 0.19 6.94
N ARG A 6 7.67 0.54 6.83
CA ARG A 6 8.69 -0.38 6.32
C ARG A 6 9.77 -0.63 7.36
N TRP A 7 9.89 -1.88 7.81
CA TRP A 7 11.00 -2.29 8.67
C TRP A 7 12.31 -2.22 7.87
N ALA A 8 13.34 -1.66 8.50
CA ALA A 8 14.69 -1.61 7.97
C ALA A 8 15.68 -1.88 9.12
N PRO A 9 16.68 -2.75 8.94
CA PRO A 9 17.70 -3.00 9.96
C PRO A 9 18.61 -1.77 10.10
N LEU A 10 19.05 -1.49 11.33
CA LEU A 10 20.02 -0.45 11.61
C LEU A 10 21.38 -0.86 11.02
N GLY A 11 21.98 0.02 10.21
CA GLY A 11 23.26 -0.22 9.54
C GLY A 11 23.18 -1.03 8.24
N GLY A 12 21.99 -1.50 7.84
CA GLY A 12 21.82 -2.19 6.56
C GLY A 12 21.75 -1.25 5.37
N THR A 13 22.43 -1.59 4.28
CA THR A 13 22.40 -0.86 3.01
C THR A 13 21.31 -1.41 2.11
N PHE A 14 20.36 -0.56 1.68
CA PHE A 14 19.28 -0.99 0.79
C PHE A 14 19.82 -1.34 -0.61
N LYS A 15 19.42 -2.50 -1.13
CA LYS A 15 19.79 -3.00 -2.45
C LYS A 15 18.56 -3.50 -3.21
N ILE A 16 18.66 -3.44 -4.54
CA ILE A 16 17.69 -4.00 -5.48
C ILE A 16 18.43 -5.02 -6.35
N GLY A 17 17.87 -6.20 -6.52
CA GLY A 17 18.41 -7.28 -7.34
C GLY A 17 18.47 -8.61 -6.61
N VAL A 18 19.27 -9.52 -7.14
CA VAL A 18 19.58 -10.82 -6.55
C VAL A 18 20.91 -10.68 -5.79
N PRO A 19 21.00 -11.08 -4.51
CA PRO A 19 22.26 -11.05 -3.77
C PRO A 19 23.23 -12.13 -4.28
N SER A 20 24.51 -12.02 -3.93
CA SER A 20 25.54 -12.99 -4.28
C SER A 20 25.68 -14.08 -3.21
N PRO A 21 26.13 -15.31 -3.56
CA PRO A 21 26.53 -16.29 -2.57
C PRO A 21 27.58 -15.73 -1.61
N GLY A 22 27.39 -15.94 -0.30
CA GLY A 22 28.23 -15.41 0.76
C GLY A 22 27.69 -14.14 1.42
N ASP A 23 26.86 -13.36 0.71
CA ASP A 23 26.31 -12.10 1.22
C ASP A 23 25.54 -12.31 2.52
N LEU A 24 25.68 -11.36 3.43
CA LEU A 24 24.88 -11.28 4.64
C LEU A 24 23.77 -10.25 4.43
N ILE A 25 22.52 -10.69 4.51
CA ILE A 25 21.36 -9.87 4.16
C ILE A 25 20.26 -9.91 5.22
N ALA A 26 19.39 -8.91 5.18
CA ALA A 26 18.10 -8.91 5.84
C ALA A 26 17.00 -8.65 4.82
N ILE A 27 15.86 -9.32 5.03
CA ILE A 27 14.73 -9.24 4.11
C ILE A 27 13.52 -8.72 4.88
N ASN A 28 12.88 -7.66 4.36
CA ASN A 28 11.63 -7.18 4.92
C ASN A 28 10.44 -8.02 4.42
N PHE A 29 10.41 -9.30 4.79
CA PHE A 29 9.33 -10.23 4.50
C PHE A 29 8.82 -10.85 5.80
N ARG A 30 7.51 -11.04 5.95
CA ARG A 30 6.85 -11.33 7.25
C ARG A 30 7.54 -12.44 8.06
N THR A 31 7.99 -13.49 7.41
CA THR A 31 8.62 -14.66 8.07
C THR A 31 10.14 -14.57 8.21
N LEU A 32 10.81 -13.67 7.48
CA LEU A 32 12.27 -13.55 7.44
C LEU A 32 12.80 -12.25 8.06
N ARG A 33 11.90 -11.33 8.39
CA ARG A 33 12.21 -10.06 9.04
C ARG A 33 12.91 -10.30 10.38
N HIS A 34 13.70 -9.32 10.84
CA HIS A 34 14.39 -9.32 12.13
C HIS A 34 15.52 -10.33 12.28
N LYS A 35 15.81 -11.15 11.27
CA LYS A 35 16.93 -12.09 11.26
C LYS A 35 17.95 -11.75 10.17
N ALA A 36 19.21 -12.04 10.47
CA ALA A 36 20.29 -11.98 9.50
C ALA A 36 20.38 -13.33 8.77
N TRP A 37 20.45 -13.27 7.45
CA TRP A 37 20.49 -14.43 6.57
C TRP A 37 21.77 -14.40 5.76
N ARG A 38 22.50 -15.51 5.73
CA ARG A 38 23.60 -15.70 4.79
C ARG A 38 23.06 -16.34 3.53
N VAL A 39 23.41 -15.79 2.38
CA VAL A 39 23.09 -16.38 1.08
C VAL A 39 24.03 -17.56 0.86
N ALA A 40 23.48 -18.77 0.87
CA ALA A 40 24.27 -19.98 0.69
C ALA A 40 24.49 -20.30 -0.80
N GLU A 41 23.42 -20.19 -1.58
CA GLU A 41 23.44 -20.53 -3.00
C GLU A 41 22.45 -19.65 -3.76
N VAL A 42 22.80 -19.36 -5.01
CA VAL A 42 21.96 -18.64 -5.95
C VAL A 42 22.01 -19.41 -7.26
N SER A 43 20.86 -19.90 -7.71
CA SER A 43 20.73 -20.61 -8.99
C SER A 43 19.72 -19.90 -9.90
N PRO A 44 19.91 -19.95 -11.23
CA PRO A 44 18.92 -19.45 -12.17
C PRO A 44 17.56 -20.15 -11.99
N HIS A 45 16.47 -19.41 -12.14
CA HIS A 45 15.10 -19.90 -12.12
C HIS A 45 14.29 -19.29 -13.28
N GLU A 46 13.10 -19.82 -13.53
CA GLU A 46 12.17 -19.34 -14.55
C GLU A 46 11.90 -17.82 -14.46
N ASP A 47 11.58 -17.21 -15.60
CA ASP A 47 11.09 -15.83 -15.73
C ASP A 47 11.99 -14.72 -15.15
N ASN A 48 13.30 -14.79 -15.39
CA ASN A 48 14.29 -13.83 -14.86
C ASN A 48 14.30 -13.75 -13.33
N ARG A 49 14.04 -14.89 -12.69
CA ARG A 49 14.16 -15.05 -11.23
C ARG A 49 15.39 -15.89 -10.92
N ALA A 50 15.84 -15.80 -9.68
CA ALA A 50 16.86 -16.66 -9.12
C ALA A 50 16.27 -17.37 -7.90
N ARG A 51 16.58 -18.66 -7.76
CA ARG A 51 16.32 -19.41 -6.55
C ARG A 51 17.48 -19.16 -5.59
N VAL A 52 17.16 -18.58 -4.45
CA VAL A 52 18.11 -18.18 -3.41
C VAL A 52 17.90 -19.08 -2.19
N ILE A 53 18.97 -19.72 -1.73
CA ILE A 53 18.97 -20.51 -0.50
C ILE A 53 19.57 -19.63 0.61
N LEU A 54 18.76 -19.36 1.62
CA LEU A 54 19.14 -18.55 2.79
C LEU A 54 19.40 -19.45 3.99
N ARG A 55 20.48 -19.15 4.72
CA ARG A 55 20.85 -19.82 5.97
C ARG A 55 20.83 -18.84 7.14
N PRO A 56 20.41 -19.26 8.34
CA PRO A 56 20.62 -18.45 9.54
C PRO A 56 22.11 -18.13 9.72
N ASN A 57 22.44 -16.87 10.02
CA ASN A 57 23.83 -16.51 10.31
C ASN A 57 24.21 -16.95 11.73
N GLY A 58 25.02 -18.01 11.86
CA GLY A 58 25.53 -18.48 13.14
C GLY A 58 26.54 -19.63 12.99
N PRO A 59 27.40 -19.87 14.01
CA PRO A 59 28.52 -20.80 13.93
C PRO A 59 28.13 -22.28 13.87
N THR A 60 26.88 -22.62 14.19
CA THR A 60 26.42 -24.01 14.42
C THR A 60 25.34 -24.48 13.44
N PHE A 61 24.99 -23.70 12.42
CA PHE A 61 23.86 -24.00 11.53
C PHE A 61 24.31 -24.54 10.18
N ASP A 62 25.02 -25.67 10.17
CA ASP A 62 25.37 -26.39 8.93
C ASP A 62 24.35 -27.48 8.55
N TYR A 63 23.13 -27.41 9.09
CA TYR A 63 22.06 -28.34 8.73
C TYR A 63 21.17 -27.74 7.64
N ALA A 64 21.13 -28.40 6.49
CA ALA A 64 20.26 -28.06 5.35
C ALA A 64 18.77 -27.93 5.74
N GLN A 65 18.35 -28.51 6.87
CA GLN A 65 16.99 -28.44 7.41
C GLN A 65 16.54 -27.01 7.80
N TYR A 66 17.47 -26.08 8.01
CA TYR A 66 17.15 -24.68 8.32
C TYR A 66 17.25 -23.75 7.11
N ASN A 67 17.53 -24.30 5.93
CA ASN A 67 17.58 -23.53 4.71
C ASN A 67 16.18 -23.00 4.38
N VAL A 68 16.09 -21.71 4.10
CA VAL A 68 14.89 -21.11 3.51
C VAL A 68 15.13 -20.94 2.02
N LEU A 69 14.27 -21.55 1.20
CA LEU A 69 14.27 -21.32 -0.24
C LEU A 69 13.37 -20.12 -0.56
N MET A 70 13.87 -19.22 -1.41
CA MET A 70 13.13 -18.04 -1.85
C MET A 70 13.44 -17.76 -3.31
N ASP A 71 12.40 -17.43 -4.09
CA ASP A 71 12.57 -17.00 -5.49
C ASP A 71 12.62 -15.47 -5.57
N MET A 72 13.80 -14.92 -5.87
CA MET A 72 14.05 -13.48 -5.99
C MET A 72 14.10 -13.07 -7.47
N GLY A 73 13.26 -12.10 -7.87
CA GLY A 73 13.32 -11.50 -9.19
C GLY A 73 14.39 -10.40 -9.31
N LYS A 74 14.65 -9.92 -10.53
CA LYS A 74 15.58 -8.81 -10.82
C LYS A 74 15.31 -7.49 -10.05
N HIS A 75 14.11 -7.32 -9.51
CA HIS A 75 13.71 -6.16 -8.70
C HIS A 75 13.41 -6.52 -7.24
N ALA A 76 13.84 -7.68 -6.78
CA ALA A 76 13.74 -8.04 -5.37
C ALA A 76 14.52 -7.03 -4.52
N THR A 77 14.00 -6.71 -3.34
CA THR A 77 14.61 -5.69 -2.46
C THR A 77 15.08 -6.34 -1.17
N TYR A 78 16.31 -6.06 -0.76
CA TYR A 78 16.90 -6.55 0.48
C TYR A 78 17.80 -5.47 1.10
N TYR A 79 18.27 -5.74 2.32
CA TYR A 79 19.27 -4.93 2.99
C TYR A 79 20.54 -5.75 3.12
N GLU A 80 21.64 -5.29 2.53
CA GLU A 80 22.96 -5.85 2.74
C GLU A 80 23.47 -5.42 4.12
N LEU A 81 23.95 -6.38 4.91
CA LEU A 81 24.46 -6.17 6.26
C LEU A 81 25.99 -6.22 6.24
N THR A 82 26.62 -5.40 7.07
CA THR A 82 28.04 -5.53 7.39
C THR A 82 28.29 -6.75 8.27
N ASP A 83 29.52 -7.24 8.34
CA ASP A 83 29.90 -8.37 9.22
C ASP A 83 29.60 -8.08 10.71
N HIS A 84 29.69 -6.81 11.10
CA HIS A 84 29.30 -6.32 12.41
C HIS A 84 27.98 -5.56 12.29
N TYR A 85 26.89 -6.20 12.70
CA TYR A 85 25.54 -5.62 12.67
C TYR A 85 24.93 -5.60 14.08
N PRO A 86 24.10 -4.59 14.41
CA PRO A 86 23.49 -4.48 15.72
C PRO A 86 22.37 -5.50 15.89
N VAL A 87 22.42 -6.23 17.01
CA VAL A 87 21.36 -7.12 17.46
C VAL A 87 20.82 -6.69 18.81
N CYS A 88 19.56 -7.00 19.07
CA CYS A 88 18.94 -6.81 20.37
C CYS A 88 19.54 -7.81 21.36
N VAL A 89 20.07 -7.32 22.48
CA VAL A 89 20.65 -8.15 23.54
C VAL A 89 19.64 -9.15 24.13
N LYS A 90 18.35 -8.79 24.15
CA LYS A 90 17.30 -9.62 24.75
C LYS A 90 16.88 -10.81 23.88
N CYS A 91 16.66 -10.59 22.59
CA CYS A 91 16.11 -11.61 21.68
C CYS A 91 17.04 -12.05 20.54
N GLY A 92 18.19 -11.40 20.37
CA GLY A 92 19.15 -11.67 19.29
C GLY A 92 18.70 -11.23 17.89
N ASP A 93 17.54 -10.57 17.77
CA ASP A 93 17.04 -10.04 16.50
C ASP A 93 17.83 -8.83 16.03
N LEU A 94 17.87 -8.59 14.72
CA LEU A 94 18.32 -7.34 14.13
C LEU A 94 17.54 -6.16 14.69
N CYS A 95 18.25 -5.07 15.03
CA CYS A 95 17.63 -3.83 15.49
C CYS A 95 16.98 -3.06 14.31
N PRO A 96 15.74 -2.53 14.43
CA PRO A 96 14.83 -2.70 15.57
C PRO A 96 14.29 -4.14 15.60
N CYS A 97 14.31 -4.75 16.79
CA CYS A 97 13.81 -6.11 16.98
C CYS A 97 12.29 -6.18 16.78
N SER A 98 11.74 -7.40 16.75
CA SER A 98 10.30 -7.62 16.55
C SER A 98 9.45 -6.84 17.56
N ASP A 99 9.81 -6.85 18.84
CA ASP A 99 9.08 -6.16 19.90
C ASP A 99 9.08 -4.64 19.68
N GLN A 100 10.26 -4.02 19.53
CA GLN A 100 10.39 -2.57 19.30
C GLN A 100 9.68 -2.13 18.01
N TRP A 101 9.77 -2.95 16.96
CA TRP A 101 9.07 -2.67 15.72
C TRP A 101 7.55 -2.70 15.94
N SER A 102 7.04 -3.72 16.64
CA SER A 102 5.62 -3.88 16.95
C SER A 102 5.09 -2.74 17.81
N GLU A 103 5.84 -2.33 18.84
CA GLU A 103 5.53 -1.14 19.65
C GLU A 103 5.49 0.13 18.79
N SER A 104 6.45 0.30 17.87
CA SER A 104 6.47 1.45 16.97
C SER A 104 5.28 1.47 16.00
N GLN A 105 4.86 0.29 15.53
CA GLN A 105 3.67 0.14 14.68
C GLN A 105 2.41 0.45 15.48
N ALA A 106 2.26 -0.13 16.68
CA ALA A 106 1.13 0.13 17.56
C ALA A 106 1.00 1.62 17.90
N ALA A 107 2.10 2.27 18.29
CA ALA A 107 2.13 3.71 18.54
C ALA A 107 1.80 4.53 17.29
N GLY A 108 2.25 4.09 16.11
CA GLY A 108 1.92 4.70 14.83
C GLY A 108 0.43 4.59 14.49
N GLU A 109 -0.19 3.43 14.72
CA GLU A 109 -1.62 3.22 14.50
C GLU A 109 -2.47 3.97 15.53
N MET A 110 -2.05 4.03 16.81
CA MET A 110 -2.73 4.84 17.83
C MET A 110 -2.76 6.32 17.42
N LYS A 111 -1.61 6.88 17.00
CA LYS A 111 -1.53 8.26 16.48
C LYS A 111 -2.35 8.51 15.22
N ARG A 112 -2.66 7.46 14.45
CA ARG A 112 -3.59 7.56 13.31
C ARG A 112 -5.03 7.55 13.79
N ALA A 113 -5.36 6.68 14.75
CA ALA A 113 -6.69 6.57 15.35
C ALA A 113 -7.10 7.87 16.06
N GLU A 114 -6.20 8.50 16.82
CA GLU A 114 -6.41 9.80 17.49
C GLU A 114 -6.92 10.89 16.53
N ARG A 115 -6.56 10.82 15.24
CA ARG A 115 -7.00 11.80 14.23
C ARG A 115 -8.50 11.73 13.93
N TYR A 116 -9.15 10.63 14.28
CA TYR A 116 -10.57 10.37 14.05
C TYR A 116 -11.43 10.65 15.29
N GLU A 117 -10.83 11.04 16.41
CA GLU A 117 -11.55 11.28 17.68
C GLU A 117 -12.09 12.70 17.79
N VAL A 118 -11.60 13.64 16.97
CA VAL A 118 -11.97 15.06 17.03
C VAL A 118 -13.04 15.38 16.00
N ALA A 119 -14.25 15.71 16.48
CA ALA A 119 -15.37 16.10 15.62
C ALA A 119 -15.04 17.34 14.79
N GLY A 120 -15.42 17.32 13.51
CA GLY A 120 -15.26 18.46 12.61
C GLY A 120 -13.81 18.77 12.21
N VAL A 121 -12.84 17.89 12.50
CA VAL A 121 -11.45 18.01 12.02
C VAL A 121 -11.20 16.94 10.96
N CYS A 122 -10.60 17.36 9.84
CA CYS A 122 -10.27 16.45 8.74
C CYS A 122 -9.10 15.52 9.12
N PRO A 123 -9.28 14.18 9.20
CA PRO A 123 -8.21 13.28 9.65
C PRO A 123 -6.98 13.26 8.72
N ALA A 124 -7.18 13.63 7.45
CA ALA A 124 -6.13 13.64 6.44
C ALA A 124 -5.14 14.80 6.59
N CYS A 125 -5.64 16.03 6.78
CA CYS A 125 -4.81 17.23 6.88
C CYS A 125 -4.76 17.86 8.28
N GLN A 126 -5.52 17.30 9.23
CA GLN A 126 -5.63 17.75 10.63
C GLN A 126 -6.06 19.22 10.79
N GLN A 127 -6.81 19.75 9.82
CA GLN A 127 -7.38 21.10 9.88
C GLN A 127 -8.88 21.03 10.17
N PRO A 128 -9.46 22.02 10.88
CA PRO A 128 -10.90 22.11 11.08
C PRO A 128 -11.63 22.25 9.75
N VAL A 129 -12.80 21.62 9.65
CA VAL A 129 -13.71 21.68 8.51
C VAL A 129 -14.80 22.70 8.81
N SER A 130 -14.84 23.77 8.04
CA SER A 130 -15.88 24.78 8.15
C SER A 130 -17.05 24.49 7.20
N SER A 131 -18.24 24.96 7.55
CA SER A 131 -19.46 24.81 6.72
C SER A 131 -19.34 25.43 5.31
N ARG A 132 -18.44 26.41 5.12
CA ARG A 132 -18.20 27.05 3.82
C ARG A 132 -17.34 26.23 2.87
N GLN A 133 -16.63 25.21 3.37
CA GLN A 133 -15.74 24.37 2.58
C GLN A 133 -16.49 23.15 2.05
N LYS A 134 -16.19 22.71 0.83
CA LYS A 134 -16.70 21.43 0.30
C LYS A 134 -16.15 20.29 1.17
N HIS A 135 -17.05 19.51 1.78
CA HIS A 135 -16.72 18.42 2.68
C HIS A 135 -17.67 17.24 2.48
N ILE A 136 -17.27 16.08 2.99
CA ILE A 136 -18.13 14.91 3.14
C ILE A 136 -18.05 14.42 4.58
N THR A 137 -19.19 14.02 5.12
CA THR A 137 -19.29 13.45 6.47
C THR A 137 -19.78 12.01 6.37
N PHE A 138 -19.12 11.13 7.13
CA PHE A 138 -19.52 9.74 7.32
C PHE A 138 -20.07 9.60 8.73
N ASP A 139 -21.31 9.12 8.84
CA ASP A 139 -21.98 8.96 10.13
C ASP A 139 -21.33 7.87 11.00
N LEU A 140 -20.83 6.82 10.35
CA LEU A 140 -20.13 5.73 11.01
C LEU A 140 -18.62 6.02 11.10
N ASN A 141 -18.10 6.02 12.32
CA ASN A 141 -16.66 6.07 12.55
C ASN A 141 -16.05 4.66 12.63
N VAL A 142 -15.54 4.12 11.51
CA VAL A 142 -14.97 2.76 11.48
C VAL A 142 -13.63 2.61 12.21
N VAL A 143 -12.95 3.72 12.50
CA VAL A 143 -11.64 3.69 13.21
C VAL A 143 -11.85 3.80 14.72
N SER A 144 -12.80 4.61 15.16
CA SER A 144 -13.23 4.73 16.55
C SER A 144 -14.75 4.57 16.62
N PRO A 145 -15.28 3.36 16.87
CA PRO A 145 -16.73 3.08 16.81
C PRO A 145 -17.60 3.91 17.77
N ILE A 146 -17.02 4.39 18.87
CA ILE A 146 -17.68 5.25 19.87
C ILE A 146 -17.38 6.74 19.58
N GLY A 147 -16.50 7.01 18.62
CA GLY A 147 -16.09 8.36 18.23
C GLY A 147 -17.16 9.12 17.44
N PRO A 148 -16.94 10.43 17.21
CA PRO A 148 -17.86 11.26 16.46
C PRO A 148 -17.88 10.90 14.96
N PRO A 149 -18.89 11.39 14.20
CA PRO A 149 -18.88 11.31 12.75
C PRO A 149 -17.60 11.90 12.14
N VAL A 150 -17.14 11.30 11.05
CA VAL A 150 -15.86 11.65 10.42
C VAL A 150 -16.09 12.54 9.21
N THR A 151 -15.48 13.73 9.22
CA THR A 151 -15.62 14.69 8.13
C THR A 151 -14.30 14.90 7.41
N PHE A 152 -14.29 14.78 6.09
CA PHE A 152 -13.12 15.08 5.24
C PHE A 152 -13.34 16.33 4.40
N HIS A 153 -12.28 17.11 4.19
CA HIS A 153 -12.27 18.11 3.12
C HIS A 153 -12.28 17.42 1.75
N MET A 154 -13.01 17.98 0.79
CA MET A 154 -13.07 17.48 -0.59
C MET A 154 -12.03 18.18 -1.50
N LYS A 155 -10.82 18.44 -0.96
CA LYS A 155 -9.67 19.01 -1.70
C LYS A 155 -8.69 17.91 -2.11
N ASN A 156 -7.90 18.14 -3.15
CA ASN A 156 -6.99 17.15 -3.73
C ASN A 156 -6.08 16.46 -2.69
N SER A 157 -5.58 17.18 -1.68
CA SER A 157 -4.71 16.61 -0.65
C SER A 157 -5.41 15.70 0.36
N CYS A 158 -6.74 15.77 0.47
CA CYS A 158 -7.55 14.98 1.41
C CYS A 158 -8.39 13.90 0.71
N TRP A 159 -8.57 14.02 -0.61
CA TRP A 159 -9.46 13.19 -1.41
C TRP A 159 -9.15 11.70 -1.32
N ARG A 160 -7.86 11.32 -1.44
CA ARG A 160 -7.43 9.91 -1.35
C ARG A 160 -7.80 9.29 -0.01
N SER A 161 -7.53 9.99 1.10
CA SER A 161 -7.89 9.51 2.43
C SER A 161 -9.40 9.38 2.62
N ALA A 162 -10.19 10.28 2.04
CA ALA A 162 -11.65 10.17 2.07
C ALA A 162 -12.15 8.92 1.30
N ILE A 163 -11.55 8.62 0.14
CA ILE A 163 -11.86 7.39 -0.63
C ILE A 163 -11.46 6.13 0.14
N ASP A 164 -10.27 6.10 0.74
CA ASP A 164 -9.82 4.95 1.51
C ASP A 164 -10.73 4.71 2.72
N TYR A 165 -11.19 5.79 3.35
CA TYR A 165 -12.16 5.73 4.45
C TYR A 165 -13.53 5.23 4.00
N ASP A 166 -14.05 5.75 2.88
CA ASP A 166 -15.31 5.32 2.28
C ASP A 166 -15.31 3.83 1.96
N LYS A 167 -14.20 3.29 1.42
CA LYS A 167 -14.03 1.84 1.20
C LYS A 167 -14.06 1.06 2.51
N ALA A 168 -13.49 1.59 3.60
CA ALA A 168 -13.51 0.95 4.90
C ALA A 168 -14.93 0.94 5.50
N VAL A 169 -15.68 2.04 5.37
CA VAL A 169 -17.10 2.13 5.76
C VAL A 169 -17.96 1.15 4.96
N ALA A 170 -17.80 1.14 3.64
CA ALA A 170 -18.47 0.22 2.73
C ALA A 170 -18.25 -1.24 3.14
N LYS A 171 -16.99 -1.63 3.39
CA LYS A 171 -16.63 -2.96 3.88
C LYS A 171 -17.24 -3.30 5.24
N ALA A 172 -17.27 -2.36 6.18
CA ALA A 172 -17.81 -2.58 7.52
C ALA A 172 -19.35 -2.73 7.53
N THR A 173 -20.02 -2.11 6.55
CA THR A 173 -21.49 -2.07 6.45
C THR A 173 -22.06 -3.01 5.39
N ASP A 174 -21.20 -3.74 4.68
CA ASP A 174 -21.55 -4.55 3.50
C ASP A 174 -22.31 -3.74 2.42
N THR A 175 -21.87 -2.49 2.21
CA THR A 175 -22.41 -1.58 1.19
C THR A 175 -21.37 -1.26 0.12
N LYS A 176 -21.78 -0.59 -0.97
CA LYS A 176 -20.86 -0.10 -2.00
C LYS A 176 -20.24 1.24 -1.61
N PRO A 177 -18.96 1.47 -1.95
CA PRO A 177 -18.33 2.77 -1.74
C PRO A 177 -19.05 3.88 -2.53
N LYS A 178 -19.19 5.06 -1.93
CA LYS A 178 -19.84 6.24 -2.53
C LYS A 178 -18.87 7.13 -3.30
N LEU A 179 -17.58 7.11 -2.94
CA LEU A 179 -16.54 7.98 -3.52
C LEU A 179 -15.64 7.25 -4.52
N SER A 180 -15.83 5.94 -4.68
CA SER A 180 -15.07 5.16 -5.66
C SER A 180 -15.94 4.13 -6.37
N CYS A 181 -15.58 3.87 -7.62
CA CYS A 181 -16.20 2.90 -8.49
C CYS A 181 -15.12 1.97 -9.03
N THR A 182 -15.33 0.65 -8.98
CA THR A 182 -14.39 -0.32 -9.58
C THR A 182 -14.48 -0.33 -11.11
N GLY A 183 -15.53 0.26 -11.67
CA GLY A 183 -15.77 0.29 -13.10
C GLY A 183 -14.77 1.08 -13.92
N HIS A 184 -14.88 0.90 -15.22
CA HIS A 184 -14.10 1.60 -16.23
C HIS A 184 -14.88 2.83 -16.70
N LEU A 185 -14.40 4.02 -16.35
CA LEU A 185 -14.95 5.28 -16.84
C LEU A 185 -14.35 5.60 -18.21
N ILE A 186 -15.22 5.77 -19.20
CA ILE A 186 -14.87 6.23 -20.54
C ILE A 186 -15.45 7.63 -20.70
N GLN A 187 -14.59 8.63 -20.84
CA GLN A 187 -15.01 9.95 -21.32
C GLN A 187 -15.07 9.91 -22.85
N HIS A 188 -16.22 10.21 -23.41
CA HIS A 188 -16.46 10.27 -24.84
C HIS A 188 -16.06 11.63 -25.42
N HIS A 189 -16.02 11.72 -26.76
CA HIS A 189 -15.65 12.96 -27.46
C HIS A 189 -16.66 14.10 -27.24
N ASP A 190 -17.93 13.78 -26.99
CA ASP A 190 -19.00 14.74 -26.66
C ASP A 190 -18.98 15.18 -25.19
N ASP A 191 -17.87 14.94 -24.48
CA ASP A 191 -17.73 15.11 -23.02
C ASP A 191 -18.74 14.32 -22.17
N SER A 192 -19.51 13.42 -22.78
CA SER A 192 -20.34 12.48 -22.04
C SER A 192 -19.48 11.39 -21.41
N TYR A 193 -19.99 10.79 -20.33
CA TYR A 193 -19.28 9.74 -19.61
C TYR A 193 -20.11 8.45 -19.64
N SER A 194 -19.44 7.32 -19.80
CA SER A 194 -20.01 6.01 -19.52
C SER A 194 -19.14 5.25 -18.55
N CYS A 195 -19.75 4.53 -17.62
CA CYS A 195 -19.06 3.67 -16.67
C CYS A 195 -19.57 2.23 -16.86
N SER A 196 -18.67 1.25 -16.75
CA SER A 196 -19.04 -0.17 -16.88
C SER A 196 -20.07 -0.64 -15.84
N GLU A 197 -20.07 -0.04 -14.64
CA GLU A 197 -21.07 -0.33 -13.60
C GLU A 197 -22.42 0.35 -13.84
N MET A 198 -22.52 1.19 -14.89
CA MET A 198 -23.71 1.90 -15.35
C MET A 198 -24.57 2.47 -14.20
N VAL A 199 -25.63 1.76 -13.82
CA VAL A 199 -26.65 2.17 -12.83
C VAL A 199 -26.07 2.31 -11.43
N GLU A 200 -25.01 1.56 -11.12
CA GLU A 200 -24.42 1.51 -9.79
C GLU A 200 -23.23 2.47 -9.63
N CYS A 201 -22.89 3.20 -10.69
CA CYS A 201 -21.83 4.19 -10.64
C CYS A 201 -22.27 5.43 -9.86
N PRO A 202 -21.54 5.87 -8.82
CA PRO A 202 -21.88 7.07 -8.05
C PRO A 202 -21.66 8.39 -8.81
N GLY A 203 -21.19 8.34 -10.06
CA GLY A 203 -21.02 9.49 -10.95
C GLY A 203 -19.59 9.61 -11.51
N SER A 204 -19.44 10.32 -12.62
CA SER A 204 -18.16 10.50 -13.33
C SER A 204 -17.09 11.25 -12.53
N GLU A 205 -17.50 12.08 -11.56
CA GLU A 205 -16.61 12.85 -10.67
C GLU A 205 -15.93 11.99 -9.59
N MET A 206 -16.29 10.72 -9.47
CA MET A 206 -15.76 9.80 -8.45
C MET A 206 -14.50 9.09 -8.93
N SER A 207 -13.73 8.52 -7.99
CA SER A 207 -12.52 7.77 -8.34
C SER A 207 -12.88 6.45 -9.02
N HIS A 208 -12.45 6.26 -10.26
CA HIS A 208 -12.68 5.02 -11.00
C HIS A 208 -11.45 4.11 -10.99
N GLY A 209 -11.68 2.79 -11.05
CA GLY A 209 -10.62 1.78 -11.14
C GLY A 209 -9.81 1.91 -12.43
N HIS A 210 -10.48 2.28 -13.52
CA HIS A 210 -9.86 2.63 -14.78
C HIS A 210 -10.50 3.88 -15.38
N TYR A 211 -9.68 4.71 -16.00
CA TYR A 211 -10.11 5.88 -16.74
C TYR A 211 -9.50 5.84 -18.14
N ALA A 212 -10.37 5.90 -19.14
CA ALA A 212 -9.99 6.03 -20.53
C ALA A 212 -10.74 7.22 -21.15
N ARG A 213 -10.13 7.79 -22.19
CA ARG A 213 -10.84 8.72 -23.08
C ARG A 213 -11.03 8.03 -24.42
N CYS A 214 -12.24 8.09 -24.96
CA CYS A 214 -12.52 7.65 -26.31
C CYS A 214 -11.98 8.70 -27.31
N TYR A 215 -10.66 8.72 -27.52
CA TYR A 215 -10.09 9.39 -28.68
C TYR A 215 -9.14 8.44 -29.43
N VAL A 216 -9.37 8.33 -30.73
CA VAL A 216 -8.32 8.00 -31.70
C VAL A 216 -7.90 9.35 -32.29
N SER A 217 -6.73 9.85 -31.90
CA SER A 217 -6.00 11.00 -32.48
C SER A 217 -6.85 12.02 -33.27
N GLY A 218 -7.85 12.64 -32.64
CA GLY A 218 -8.58 13.79 -33.18
C GLY A 218 -9.55 13.55 -34.34
N ILE A 219 -9.96 12.31 -34.65
CA ILE A 219 -10.81 12.03 -35.83
C ILE A 219 -12.22 11.56 -35.47
N ALA A 220 -12.38 10.53 -34.62
CA ALA A 220 -13.69 10.05 -34.18
C ALA A 220 -13.56 9.06 -33.00
N CYS A 221 -14.64 8.87 -32.24
CA CYS A 221 -14.77 7.77 -31.28
C CYS A 221 -15.32 6.54 -32.01
N ASN A 222 -14.57 5.43 -32.04
CA ASN A 222 -14.98 4.18 -32.70
C ASN A 222 -15.96 3.34 -31.85
N HIS A 223 -16.44 3.87 -30.72
CA HIS A 223 -17.45 3.22 -29.91
C HIS A 223 -18.82 3.41 -30.60
N LEU A 224 -19.49 2.31 -30.97
CA LEU A 224 -20.76 2.30 -31.73
C LEU A 224 -21.79 3.36 -31.23
N PRO A 225 -22.08 3.45 -29.92
CA PRO A 225 -22.94 4.50 -29.35
C PRO A 225 -22.54 5.96 -29.68
N CYS A 226 -21.26 6.26 -29.86
CA CYS A 226 -20.78 7.60 -30.20
C CYS A 226 -20.91 7.88 -31.70
N ILE A 227 -20.72 6.85 -32.54
CA ILE A 227 -20.92 6.94 -33.99
C ILE A 227 -22.39 7.24 -34.29
N GLU A 228 -23.31 6.56 -33.60
CA GLU A 228 -24.76 6.75 -33.78
C GLU A 228 -25.26 8.13 -33.33
N ARG A 229 -24.61 8.75 -32.33
CA ARG A 229 -24.94 10.12 -31.87
C ARG A 229 -24.44 11.20 -32.82
N ASN A 230 -23.28 11.03 -33.43
CA ASN A 230 -22.71 12.03 -34.35
C ASN A 230 -23.41 12.09 -35.72
N ASN A 231 -24.19 11.07 -36.08
CA ASN A 231 -24.91 10.99 -37.36
C ASN A 231 -26.35 11.53 -37.28
N ARG A 232 -26.75 12.15 -36.17
CA ARG A 232 -28.02 12.85 -35.99
C ARG A 232 -27.79 14.35 -35.93
#